data_AF-A0A947ZA35-F1
#
_entry.id   AF-A0A947ZA35-F1
#
_cell.length_a   1.000
_cell.length_b   1.000
_cell.length_c   1.000
_cell.angle_alpha   90.00
_cell.angle_beta   90.00
_cell.angle_gamma   90.00
#
_symmetry.space_group_name_H-M   'P 1'
#
loop_
_entity.id
_entity.type
_entity.pdbx_description
1 polymer ?
#
loop_
_entity_poly.entity_id
_entity_poly.type
_entity_poly.pdbx_seq_one_letter_code
_entity_poly.pdbx_strand_id
1 'polypeptide(L)' 'SAGSQFFIVHQDSTFLDNNYTVFGKVTSGMDVVDTIVALPKNASDMPSERVEMTVTVVD' A
#
# COMPACT_ATOMS: atom_id res chain seq x y z
N SER A 1 9.03 -9.78 11.06
CA SER A 1 10.10 -9.84 10.03
C SER A 1 9.48 -9.40 8.71
N ALA A 2 10.00 -8.33 8.11
CA ALA A 2 9.56 -7.81 6.81
C ALA A 2 10.61 -8.24 5.76
N GLY A 3 10.29 -9.27 4.96
CA GLY A 3 11.15 -9.68 3.85
C GLY A 3 10.93 -8.76 2.66
N SER A 4 9.89 -9.06 1.89
CA SER A 4 9.51 -8.29 0.69
C SER A 4 8.13 -7.62 0.80
N GLN A 5 7.42 -7.82 1.91
CA GLN A 5 6.12 -7.17 2.12
C GLN A 5 6.31 -5.72 2.52
N PHE A 6 5.54 -4.84 1.90
CA PHE A 6 5.42 -3.43 2.23
C PHE A 6 3.94 -3.01 2.13
N PHE A 7 3.62 -1.82 2.63
CA PHE A 7 2.30 -1.22 2.49
C PHE A 7 2.43 0.28 2.20
N ILE A 8 1.37 0.86 1.64
CA ILE A 8 1.23 2.30 1.42
C ILE A 8 0.18 2.81 2.39
N VAL A 9 0.53 3.83 3.17
CA VAL A 9 -0.41 4.53 4.05
C VAL A 9 -1.23 5.50 3.21
N HIS A 10 -2.55 5.32 3.17
CA HIS A 10 -3.45 6.16 2.36
C HIS A 10 -4.14 7.28 3.16
N GLN A 11 -4.08 7.24 4.49
CA GLN A 11 -4.57 8.25 5.42
C GLN A 11 -3.69 8.31 6.66
N ASP A 12 -3.70 9.44 7.38
CA ASP A 12 -2.88 9.64 8.57
C ASP A 12 -2.96 8.47 9.56
N SER A 13 -1.82 7.83 9.81
CA SER A 13 -1.71 6.59 10.58
C SER A 13 -0.58 6.68 11.61
N THR A 14 -0.60 7.72 12.43
CA THR A 14 0.44 8.01 13.46
C THR A 14 0.61 6.90 14.50
N PHE A 15 -0.38 6.02 14.64
CA PHE A 15 -0.27 4.82 15.48
C PHE A 15 0.78 3.80 14.97
N LEU A 16 1.26 3.94 13.74
CA LEU A 16 2.31 3.11 13.15
C LEU A 16 3.73 3.65 13.40
N ASP A 17 3.85 4.87 13.90
CA ASP A 17 5.13 5.54 14.10
C ASP A 17 6.03 4.73 15.05
N ASN A 18 7.32 4.66 14.72
CA ASN A 18 8.34 3.86 15.42
C ASN A 18 8.14 2.32 15.40
N ASN A 19 7.04 1.82 14.83
CA ASN A 19 6.77 0.39 14.67
C ASN A 19 7.14 -0.12 13.28
N TYR A 20 7.11 0.76 12.28
CA TYR A 20 7.41 0.44 10.89
C TYR A 20 8.39 1.45 10.28
N THR A 21 9.39 0.92 9.55
CA THR A 21 10.39 1.75 8.88
C THR A 21 9.78 2.39 7.63
N VAL A 22 9.77 3.72 7.60
CA VAL A 22 9.44 4.49 6.38
C VAL A 22 10.67 4.49 5.46
N PHE A 23 10.53 3.94 4.26
CA PHE A 23 11.62 3.91 3.25
C PHE A 23 11.33 4.74 1.99
N GLY A 24 10.13 5.31 1.86
CA GLY A 24 9.74 6.10 0.70
C GLY A 24 8.36 6.75 0.85
N LYS A 25 7.98 7.55 -0.14
CA LYS A 25 6.65 8.16 -0.24
C LYS A 25 6.17 8.13 -1.69
N VAL A 26 4.86 8.04 -1.88
CA VAL A 26 4.22 8.20 -3.19
C VAL A 26 4.37 9.66 -3.62
N THR A 27 4.94 9.90 -4.80
CA THR A 27 5.13 11.25 -5.37
C THR A 27 4.04 11.63 -6.37
N SER A 28 3.35 10.64 -6.94
CA SER A 28 2.23 10.77 -7.86
C SER A 28 1.36 9.50 -7.79
N GLY A 29 0.05 9.61 -8.05
CA GLY A 29 -0.86 8.47 -8.10
C GLY A 29 -1.51 8.06 -6.77
N MET A 30 -1.64 8.98 -5.80
CA MET A 30 -2.39 8.69 -4.56
C MET A 30 -3.87 8.41 -4.80
N ASP A 31 -4.46 8.97 -5.85
CA ASP A 31 -5.81 8.66 -6.33
C ASP A 31 -5.96 7.19 -6.78
N VAL A 32 -4.90 6.61 -7.37
CA VAL A 32 -4.85 5.18 -7.70
C VAL A 32 -4.80 4.34 -6.42
N VAL A 33 -4.03 4.77 -5.41
CA VAL A 33 -4.00 4.11 -4.08
C VAL A 33 -5.40 4.10 -3.46
N ASP A 34 -6.09 5.25 -3.45
CA ASP A 34 -7.44 5.34 -2.91
C ASP A 34 -8.46 4.49 -3.69
N THR A 35 -8.30 4.39 -5.02
CA THR A 35 -9.12 3.52 -5.86
C THR A 35 -8.93 2.04 -5.48
N ILE A 36 -7.69 1.60 -5.21
CA ILE A 36 -7.39 0.23 -4.77
C ILE A 36 -8.04 -0.05 -3.40
N VAL A 37 -7.98 0.91 -2.47
CA VAL A 37 -8.59 0.76 -1.13
C VAL A 37 -10.12 0.63 -1.22
N ALA A 38 -10.75 1.29 -2.19
CA ALA A 38 -12.20 1.25 -2.39
C ALA A 38 -12.73 -0.03 -3.07
N LEU A 39 -11.85 -0.95 -3.50
CA LEU A 39 -12.27 -2.18 -4.17
C LEU A 39 -13.13 -3.06 -3.25
N PRO A 40 -14.13 -3.79 -3.80
CA PRO A 40 -14.85 -4.82 -3.06
C PRO A 40 -13.87 -5.82 -2.45
N LYS A 41 -14.07 -6.14 -1.18
CA LYS A 41 -13.21 -7.02 -0.39
C LYS A 41 -14.02 -7.99 0.44
N ASN A 42 -13.44 -9.14 0.73
CA ASN A 42 -14.06 -10.12 1.61
C ASN A 42 -13.89 -9.77 3.10
N ALA A 43 -14.39 -10.63 3.98
CA ALA A 43 -14.32 -10.43 5.43
C ALA A 43 -12.90 -10.42 6.02
N SER A 44 -11.88 -10.81 5.23
CA SER A 44 -10.46 -10.80 5.61
C SER A 44 -9.71 -9.63 4.98
N ASP A 45 -10.40 -8.59 4.53
CA ASP A 45 -9.86 -7.42 3.83
C ASP A 45 -9.10 -7.73 2.52
N MET A 46 -9.29 -8.92 1.94
CA MET A 46 -8.72 -9.29 0.66
C MET A 46 -9.62 -8.81 -0.49
N PRO A 47 -9.11 -8.01 -1.46
CA PRO A 47 -9.87 -7.63 -2.64
C PRO A 47 -10.44 -8.84 -3.38
N SER A 48 -11.69 -8.72 -3.84
CA SER A 48 -12.37 -9.77 -4.61
C SER A 48 -11.72 -10.03 -5.96
N GLU A 49 -11.13 -9.00 -6.55
CA GLU A 49 -10.34 -9.08 -7.77
C GLU A 49 -8.87 -8.80 -7.45
N ARG A 50 -7.97 -9.56 -8.09
CA ARG A 50 -6.53 -9.44 -7.84
C ARG A 50 -6.00 -8.12 -8.41
N VAL A 51 -5.40 -7.31 -7.54
CA VAL A 51 -4.63 -6.12 -7.95
C VAL A 51 -3.18 -6.52 -8.14
N GLU A 52 -2.69 -6.40 -9.38
CA GLU A 52 -1.30 -6.72 -9.73
C GLU A 52 -0.47 -5.43 -9.89
N MET A 53 0.81 -5.49 -9.54
CA MET A 53 1.76 -4.40 -9.74
C MET A 53 2.94 -4.86 -10.59
N THR A 54 3.44 -3.98 -11.45
CA THR A 54 4.72 -4.15 -12.13
C THR A 54 5.76 -3.23 -11.49
N VAL A 55 6.93 -3.76 -11.20
CA VAL A 55 8.04 -3.00 -10.63
C VAL A 55 9.08 -2.74 -11.71
N THR A 56 9.45 -1.48 -11.86
CA THR A 56 10.57 -1.06 -12.70
C THR A 56 11.59 -0.37 -11.81
N VAL A 57 12.81 -0.90 -11.79
CA VAL A 57 13.94 -0.25 -11.15
C VAL A 57 14.57 0.67 -12.18
N VAL A 58 14.69 1.95 -11.83
CA VAL A 58 15.35 2.97 -12.65
C VAL A 58 16.72 3.26 -12.03
N ASP A 59 17.74 3.40 -12.88
CA ASP A 59 19.12 3.72 -12.49
C ASP A 59 19.31 5.23 -12.21
#